data_AF-A0ABD5S6C7-F1
#
_entry.id   AF-A0ABD5S6C7-F1
#
_cell.length_a   1.000
_cell.length_b   1.000
_cell.length_c   1.000
_cell.angle_alpha   90.00
_cell.angle_beta   90.00
_cell.angle_gamma   90.00
#
_symmetry.space_group_name_H-M   'P 1'
#
loop_
_entity.id
_entity.type
_entity.pdbx_description
1 polymer ?
#
loop_
_entity_poly.entity_id
_entity_poly.type
_entity_poly.pdbx_seq_one_letter_code
_entity_poly.pdbx_strand_id
1 'polypeptide(L)'
;MTEGYILNAVQTATPLPVVYRSVQSGNGTVEEIEEDTCLSENQISNALSGLLLLRLVEKIDRYRAIDLPVEDRIDQKRAFQLSVLHNLSQEARPASDDWGKQSALLVNFEYLVESNTQFFNRKDQAVADDMDTFQRELDYHPDDRQGDRNDMNTDKLTNWTRTADLLGLVRQIRGTDYATSPDPWLLHSTMRLATKELSDPAPGDSDHPRIEIREYFEWMRENYLRIGLTDDGSVPEILARSFEFLSRSNAIRLVEAGDAGAVGLSNVPTPRTMDQAANSIEVR
;
A
#
# COMPACT_ATOMS: atom_id res chain seq x y z
N MET A 1 25.05 -11.13 -4.53
CA MET A 1 23.95 -12.05 -4.16
C MET A 1 22.67 -11.46 -4.73
N THR A 2 21.93 -12.21 -5.53
CA THR A 2 20.63 -11.78 -6.05
C THR A 2 19.58 -11.86 -4.95
N GLU A 3 18.80 -10.78 -4.82
CA GLU A 3 17.79 -10.58 -3.79
C GLU A 3 16.70 -11.65 -3.80
N GLY A 4 16.10 -11.94 -2.64
CA GLY A 4 14.96 -12.85 -2.51
C GLY A 4 13.67 -12.26 -3.08
N TYR A 5 12.59 -13.04 -3.09
CA TYR A 5 11.26 -12.60 -3.55
C TYR A 5 10.27 -12.62 -2.40
N ILE A 6 9.63 -11.49 -2.13
CA ILE A 6 8.77 -11.27 -0.94
C ILE A 6 7.60 -12.25 -0.90
N LEU A 7 7.03 -12.62 -2.05
CA LEU A 7 5.91 -13.56 -2.12
C LEU A 7 6.30 -15.01 -1.82
N ASN A 8 7.60 -15.33 -1.88
CA ASN A 8 8.13 -16.62 -1.42
C ASN A 8 8.59 -16.56 0.05
N ALA A 9 9.08 -15.39 0.49
CA ALA A 9 9.67 -15.21 1.81
C ALA A 9 8.61 -15.02 2.91
N VAL A 10 7.59 -14.19 2.70
CA VAL A 10 6.59 -13.87 3.74
C VAL A 10 5.44 -14.86 3.67
N GLN A 11 5.49 -15.88 4.52
CA GLN A 11 4.42 -16.87 4.61
C GLN A 11 3.35 -16.43 5.61
N THR A 12 3.76 -15.72 6.67
CA THR A 12 2.86 -15.11 7.66
C THR A 12 3.23 -13.65 7.87
N ALA A 13 2.31 -12.75 7.54
CA ALA A 13 2.57 -11.31 7.64
C ALA A 13 2.40 -10.76 9.07
N THR A 14 1.52 -11.36 9.88
CA THR A 14 1.18 -10.89 11.24
C THR A 14 2.38 -10.64 12.16
N PRO A 15 3.45 -11.46 12.15
CA PRO A 15 4.62 -11.21 12.98
C PRO A 15 5.48 -9.99 12.56
N LEU A 16 5.37 -9.50 11.32
CA LEU A 16 6.25 -8.44 10.79
C LEU A 16 6.28 -7.18 11.68
N PRO A 17 5.14 -6.56 12.06
CA PRO A 17 5.18 -5.33 12.86
C PRO A 17 5.66 -5.59 14.30
N VAL A 18 5.45 -6.81 14.82
CA VAL A 18 5.89 -7.19 16.18
C VAL A 18 7.40 -7.30 16.22
N VAL A 19 7.98 -8.06 15.28
CA VAL A 19 9.43 -8.22 15.15
C VAL A 19 10.10 -6.89 14.82
N TYR A 20 9.53 -6.08 13.94
CA TYR A 20 10.05 -4.75 13.65
C TYR A 20 10.16 -3.89 14.92
N ARG A 21 9.11 -3.83 15.75
CA ARG A 21 9.13 -3.06 17.00
C ARG A 21 10.15 -3.59 18.00
N SER A 22 10.33 -4.91 18.07
CA SER A 22 11.35 -5.54 18.91
C SER A 22 12.75 -5.08 18.49
N VAL A 23 13.05 -5.14 17.19
CA VAL A 23 14.32 -4.67 16.63
C VAL A 23 14.50 -3.17 16.84
N GLN A 24 13.45 -2.37 16.66
CA GLN A 24 13.45 -0.93 16.92
C GLN A 24 13.74 -0.61 18.40
N SER A 25 13.36 -1.50 19.31
CA SER A 25 13.64 -1.38 20.74
C SER A 25 15.06 -1.83 21.14
N GLY A 26 15.86 -2.31 20.19
CA GLY A 26 17.27 -2.69 20.38
C GLY A 26 17.54 -4.20 20.39
N ASN A 27 16.51 -5.04 20.26
CA ASN A 27 16.66 -6.50 20.21
C ASN A 27 17.19 -6.91 18.82
N GLY A 28 18.47 -7.22 18.76
CA GLY A 28 19.22 -7.40 17.51
C GLY A 28 19.59 -8.84 17.19
N THR A 29 19.32 -9.81 18.07
CA THR A 29 19.50 -11.24 17.79
C THR A 29 18.16 -11.98 17.81
N VAL A 30 18.13 -13.20 17.27
CA VAL A 30 16.90 -14.01 17.25
C VAL A 30 16.45 -14.35 18.68
N GLU A 31 17.40 -14.64 19.55
CA GLU A 31 17.16 -14.96 20.97
C GLU A 31 16.57 -13.75 21.71
N GLU A 32 17.12 -12.55 21.52
CA GLU A 32 16.60 -11.33 22.14
C GLU A 32 15.18 -11.01 21.65
N ILE A 33 14.90 -11.21 20.36
CA ILE A 33 13.56 -11.02 19.78
C ILE A 33 12.59 -12.07 20.30
N GLU A 34 13.03 -13.32 20.47
CA GLU A 34 12.20 -14.40 21.03
C GLU A 34 11.83 -14.11 22.48
N GLU A 35 12.79 -13.67 23.30
CA GLU A 35 12.54 -13.27 24.69
C GLU A 35 11.57 -12.09 24.80
N ASP A 36 11.65 -11.11 23.90
CA ASP A 36 10.78 -9.92 23.89
C ASP A 36 9.37 -10.21 23.34
N THR A 37 9.26 -11.05 22.32
CA THR A 37 8.01 -11.21 21.55
C THR A 37 7.25 -12.51 21.83
N CYS A 38 7.90 -13.50 22.45
CA CYS A 38 7.41 -14.87 22.63
C CYS A 38 7.04 -15.58 21.31
N LEU A 39 7.52 -15.09 20.18
CA LEU A 39 7.35 -15.72 18.88
C LEU A 39 8.34 -16.87 18.72
N SER A 40 7.93 -17.94 18.02
CA SER A 40 8.86 -19.03 17.71
C SER A 40 9.97 -18.58 16.76
N GLU A 41 11.13 -19.22 16.84
CA GLU A 41 12.27 -19.00 15.93
C GLU A 41 11.85 -18.98 14.44
N ASN A 42 10.97 -19.90 14.03
CA ASN A 42 10.46 -19.94 12.65
C ASN A 42 9.66 -18.68 12.27
N GLN A 43 8.82 -18.17 13.17
CA GLN A 43 8.07 -16.93 12.94
C GLN A 43 9.00 -15.72 12.87
N ILE A 44 10.01 -15.68 13.75
CA ILE A 44 11.01 -14.61 13.79
C ILE A 44 11.86 -14.62 12.51
N SER A 45 12.35 -15.78 12.10
CA SER A 45 13.14 -15.93 10.87
C SER A 45 12.34 -15.54 9.61
N ASN A 46 11.06 -15.95 9.54
CA ASN A 46 10.17 -15.53 8.45
C ASN A 46 9.97 -14.00 8.42
N ALA A 47 9.71 -13.41 9.59
CA ALA A 47 9.50 -11.98 9.73
C ALA A 47 10.75 -11.17 9.39
N LEU A 48 11.92 -11.54 9.91
CA LEU A 48 13.19 -10.87 9.63
C LEU A 48 13.55 -10.95 8.14
N SER A 49 13.32 -12.11 7.51
CA SER A 49 13.50 -12.26 6.06
C SER A 49 12.59 -11.31 5.28
N GLY A 50 11.32 -11.18 5.68
CA GLY A 50 10.39 -10.22 5.10
C GLY A 50 10.82 -8.77 5.32
N LEU A 51 11.18 -8.38 6.54
CA LEU A 51 11.58 -7.01 6.89
C LEU A 51 12.87 -6.58 6.17
N LEU A 52 13.80 -7.50 5.92
CA LEU A 52 14.99 -7.25 5.11
C LEU A 52 14.62 -6.92 3.66
N LEU A 53 13.71 -7.70 3.06
CA LEU A 53 13.23 -7.46 1.70
C LEU A 53 12.40 -6.17 1.61
N LEU A 54 11.66 -5.82 2.66
CA LEU A 54 10.89 -4.57 2.76
C LEU A 54 11.75 -3.34 3.14
N ARG A 55 13.07 -3.51 3.29
CA ARG A 55 14.01 -2.43 3.66
C ARG A 55 13.65 -1.73 4.97
N LEU A 56 13.09 -2.47 5.92
CA LEU A 56 12.74 -1.96 7.26
C LEU A 56 13.73 -2.40 8.34
N VAL A 57 14.53 -3.43 8.06
CA VAL A 57 15.67 -3.80 8.91
C VAL A 57 16.88 -4.05 8.04
N GLU A 58 18.05 -3.92 8.64
CA GLU A 58 19.32 -4.35 8.08
C GLU A 58 20.00 -5.39 8.99
N LYS A 59 20.90 -6.19 8.43
CA LYS A 59 21.71 -7.16 9.16
C LYS A 59 23.17 -6.94 8.84
N ILE A 60 23.93 -6.48 9.84
CA ILE A 60 25.40 -6.34 9.76
C ILE A 60 26.02 -7.40 10.69
N ASP A 61 26.04 -7.11 11.98
CA ASP A 61 26.41 -7.99 13.09
C ASP A 61 25.17 -8.47 13.86
N ARG A 62 24.22 -7.55 14.03
CA ARG A 62 22.90 -7.71 14.63
C ARG A 62 21.86 -7.10 13.70
N TYR A 63 20.59 -7.44 13.91
CA TYR A 63 19.48 -6.75 13.26
C TYR A 63 19.35 -5.34 13.81
N ARG A 64 19.13 -4.37 12.92
CA ARG A 64 18.85 -2.98 13.27
C ARG A 64 17.67 -2.49 12.46
N ALA A 65 16.78 -1.76 13.12
CA ALA A 65 15.65 -1.14 12.44
C ALA A 65 16.16 0.04 11.62
N ILE A 66 15.64 0.17 10.42
CA ILE A 66 15.80 1.37 9.61
C ILE A 66 14.65 2.31 10.01
N ASP A 67 14.97 3.58 10.24
CA ASP A 67 13.95 4.56 10.63
C ASP A 67 12.83 4.61 9.61
N LEU A 68 11.59 4.64 10.11
CA LEU A 68 10.42 4.71 9.26
C LEU A 68 10.43 6.05 8.51
N PRO A 69 10.36 6.06 7.17
CA PRO A 69 10.29 7.30 6.39
C PRO A 69 9.03 8.11 6.70
N VAL A 70 8.00 7.45 7.27
CA VAL A 70 6.72 8.05 7.61
C VAL A 70 6.41 7.84 9.09
N GLU A 71 6.33 8.93 9.85
CA GLU A 71 5.83 8.91 11.22
C GLU A 71 4.31 9.16 11.25
N ASP A 72 3.53 8.16 11.72
CA ASP A 72 2.20 8.40 12.25
C ASP A 72 2.27 8.35 13.78
N ARG A 73 2.26 9.52 14.41
CA ARG A 73 2.37 9.67 15.88
C ARG A 73 1.16 9.11 16.64
N ILE A 74 0.07 8.83 15.95
CA ILE A 74 -1.20 8.39 16.54
C ILE A 74 -1.36 6.87 16.40
N ASP A 75 -0.94 6.30 15.26
CA ASP A 75 -1.14 4.89 14.96
C ASP A 75 0.16 4.24 14.43
N GLN A 76 0.87 3.53 15.32
CA GLN A 76 2.10 2.81 14.96
C GLN A 76 1.88 1.73 13.90
N LYS A 77 0.69 1.10 13.84
CA LYS A 77 0.39 0.14 12.77
C LYS A 77 0.37 0.88 11.44
N ARG A 78 -0.24 2.07 11.39
CA ARG A 78 -0.29 2.88 10.18
C ARG A 78 1.06 3.41 9.75
N ALA A 79 1.90 3.85 10.69
CA ALA A 79 3.28 4.23 10.41
C ALA A 79 4.05 3.10 9.72
N PHE A 80 3.90 1.86 10.24
CA PHE A 80 4.48 0.68 9.63
C PHE A 80 3.92 0.41 8.22
N GLN A 81 2.58 0.43 8.05
CA GLN A 81 1.94 0.19 6.75
C GLN A 81 2.39 1.22 5.69
N LEU A 82 2.36 2.51 6.03
CA LEU A 82 2.78 3.60 5.14
C LEU A 82 4.25 3.48 4.77
N SER A 83 5.10 3.09 5.71
CA SER A 83 6.54 2.92 5.45
C SER A 83 6.83 1.73 4.55
N VAL A 84 6.12 0.60 4.71
CA VAL A 84 6.21 -0.52 3.79
C VAL A 84 5.78 -0.10 2.39
N LEU A 85 4.62 0.55 2.25
CA LEU A 85 4.11 0.99 0.95
C LEU A 85 5.05 2.01 0.30
N HIS A 86 5.60 2.93 1.08
CA HIS A 86 6.59 3.88 0.61
C HIS A 86 7.81 3.17 0.05
N ASN A 87 8.45 2.26 0.80
CA ASN A 87 9.62 1.52 0.32
C ASN A 87 9.31 0.71 -0.95
N LEU A 88 8.15 0.05 -1.01
CA LEU A 88 7.72 -0.70 -2.19
C LEU A 88 7.51 0.19 -3.41
N SER A 89 7.00 1.42 -3.23
CA SER A 89 6.83 2.38 -4.33
C SER A 89 8.17 2.81 -4.93
N GLN A 90 9.24 2.85 -4.10
CA GLN A 90 10.58 3.17 -4.57
C GLN A 90 11.18 2.06 -5.43
N GLU A 91 10.74 0.81 -5.24
CA GLU A 91 11.06 -0.32 -6.11
C GLU A 91 10.21 -0.36 -7.38
N ALA A 92 8.99 0.16 -7.31
CA ALA A 92 8.00 0.11 -8.38
C ALA A 92 7.98 1.41 -9.21
N ARG A 93 9.15 1.94 -9.55
CA ARG A 93 9.29 3.23 -10.25
C ARG A 93 9.19 3.05 -11.79
N PRO A 94 8.19 3.65 -12.46
CA PRO A 94 8.05 3.55 -13.92
C PRO A 94 9.17 4.26 -14.70
N ALA A 95 9.91 5.18 -14.08
CA ALA A 95 10.92 6.01 -14.75
C ALA A 95 12.32 5.38 -14.83
N SER A 96 12.55 4.29 -14.11
CA SER A 96 13.74 3.45 -14.24
C SER A 96 13.32 2.15 -14.91
N ASP A 97 13.96 1.78 -16.01
CA ASP A 97 13.71 0.52 -16.74
C ASP A 97 14.02 -0.76 -15.91
N ASP A 98 14.18 -0.65 -14.59
CA ASP A 98 14.55 -1.72 -13.68
C ASP A 98 13.53 -1.82 -12.55
N TRP A 99 12.61 -2.78 -12.68
CA TRP A 99 11.63 -3.10 -11.65
C TRP A 99 12.30 -3.79 -10.47
N GLY A 100 12.11 -3.27 -9.26
CA GLY A 100 12.49 -4.01 -8.05
C GLY A 100 11.62 -5.26 -7.86
N LYS A 101 12.22 -6.35 -7.37
CA LYS A 101 11.52 -7.65 -7.21
C LYS A 101 10.36 -7.59 -6.22
N GLN A 102 10.34 -6.64 -5.29
CA GLN A 102 9.25 -6.57 -4.31
C GLN A 102 8.05 -5.78 -4.84
N SER A 103 8.18 -5.13 -6.00
CA SER A 103 7.11 -4.39 -6.69
C SER A 103 5.86 -5.21 -6.93
N ALA A 104 5.98 -6.55 -6.99
CA ALA A 104 4.86 -7.48 -7.10
C ALA A 104 3.73 -7.21 -6.11
N LEU A 105 4.02 -6.72 -4.89
CA LEU A 105 2.98 -6.37 -3.93
C LEU A 105 2.07 -5.26 -4.45
N LEU A 106 2.65 -4.18 -5.00
CA LEU A 106 1.90 -3.03 -5.51
C LEU A 106 1.28 -3.32 -6.87
N VAL A 107 2.02 -3.99 -7.78
CA VAL A 107 1.53 -4.33 -9.13
C VAL A 107 0.29 -5.23 -9.08
N ASN A 108 0.28 -6.22 -8.18
CA ASN A 108 -0.90 -7.08 -8.01
C ASN A 108 -2.10 -6.31 -7.43
N PHE A 109 -1.86 -5.27 -6.62
CA PHE A 109 -2.94 -4.44 -6.11
C PHE A 109 -3.46 -3.46 -7.18
N GLU A 110 -2.56 -2.91 -8.00
CA GLU A 110 -2.86 -2.13 -9.21
C GLU A 110 -3.79 -2.93 -10.14
N TYR A 111 -3.48 -4.20 -10.41
CA TYR A 111 -4.36 -5.11 -11.17
C TYR A 111 -5.78 -5.16 -10.60
N LEU A 112 -5.95 -5.38 -9.29
CA LEU A 112 -7.29 -5.49 -8.70
C LEU A 112 -8.09 -4.19 -8.85
N VAL A 113 -7.40 -3.04 -8.80
CA VAL A 113 -8.01 -1.72 -8.97
C VAL A 113 -8.43 -1.49 -10.41
N GLU A 114 -7.55 -1.75 -11.38
CA GLU A 114 -7.83 -1.55 -12.81
C GLU A 114 -8.90 -2.51 -13.34
N SER A 115 -8.85 -3.78 -12.93
CA SER A 115 -9.86 -4.79 -13.28
C SER A 115 -11.19 -4.64 -12.51
N ASN A 116 -11.26 -3.70 -11.55
CA ASN A 116 -12.37 -3.55 -10.62
C ASN A 116 -12.76 -4.86 -9.90
N THR A 117 -11.76 -5.67 -9.54
CA THR A 117 -11.97 -6.94 -8.84
C THR A 117 -12.33 -6.67 -7.37
N GLN A 118 -13.62 -6.53 -7.09
CA GLN A 118 -14.15 -6.22 -5.76
C GLN A 118 -14.03 -7.37 -4.76
N PHE A 119 -14.18 -8.61 -5.23
CA PHE A 119 -14.14 -9.82 -4.40
C PHE A 119 -13.34 -10.90 -5.10
N PHE A 120 -12.52 -11.63 -4.33
CA PHE A 120 -11.74 -12.74 -4.84
C PHE A 120 -11.49 -13.79 -3.74
N ASN A 121 -11.15 -15.00 -4.16
CA ASN A 121 -10.71 -16.06 -3.25
C ASN A 121 -9.20 -16.20 -3.33
N ARG A 122 -8.49 -16.15 -2.20
CA ARG A 122 -7.01 -16.22 -2.18
C ARG A 122 -6.41 -17.56 -2.63
N LYS A 123 -7.25 -18.57 -2.84
CA LYS A 123 -6.86 -19.89 -3.36
C LYS A 123 -7.27 -20.09 -4.83
N ASP A 124 -7.81 -19.06 -5.48
CA ASP A 124 -8.21 -19.14 -6.86
C ASP A 124 -7.00 -18.97 -7.78
N GLN A 125 -6.67 -20.03 -8.53
CA GLN A 125 -5.56 -20.00 -9.48
C GLN A 125 -5.83 -19.02 -10.63
N ALA A 126 -7.09 -18.82 -11.03
CA ALA A 126 -7.41 -17.87 -12.10
C ALA A 126 -7.01 -16.44 -11.72
N VAL A 127 -7.24 -16.04 -10.46
CA VAL A 127 -6.81 -14.72 -9.95
C VAL A 127 -5.28 -14.59 -9.97
N ALA A 128 -4.57 -15.68 -9.63
CA ALA A 128 -3.11 -15.70 -9.70
C ALA A 128 -2.61 -15.57 -11.15
N ASP A 129 -3.24 -16.26 -12.10
CA ASP A 129 -2.90 -16.23 -13.53
C ASP A 129 -3.19 -14.86 -14.16
N ASP A 130 -4.29 -14.20 -13.77
CA ASP A 130 -4.62 -12.85 -14.25
C ASP A 130 -3.63 -11.82 -13.73
N MET A 131 -3.26 -11.89 -12.43
CA MET A 131 -2.17 -11.07 -11.87
C MET A 131 -0.85 -11.32 -12.59
N ASP A 132 -0.53 -12.58 -12.92
CA ASP A 132 0.67 -12.94 -13.66
C ASP A 132 0.69 -12.30 -15.06
N THR A 133 -0.45 -12.33 -15.73
CA THR A 133 -0.65 -11.77 -17.08
C THR A 133 -0.46 -10.26 -17.04
N PHE A 134 -1.09 -9.57 -16.08
CA PHE A 134 -0.95 -8.13 -15.90
C PHE A 134 0.52 -7.73 -15.65
N GLN A 135 1.25 -8.49 -14.82
CA GLN A 135 2.68 -8.26 -14.63
C GLN A 135 3.48 -8.34 -15.95
N ARG A 136 3.14 -9.28 -16.84
CA ARG A 136 3.80 -9.40 -18.15
C ARG A 136 3.48 -8.25 -19.09
N GLU A 137 2.25 -7.74 -19.04
CA GLU A 137 1.81 -6.57 -19.84
C GLU A 137 2.60 -5.30 -19.45
N LEU A 138 3.00 -5.20 -18.19
CA LEU A 138 3.86 -4.14 -17.66
C LEU A 138 5.36 -4.38 -17.89
N ASP A 139 5.75 -5.46 -18.57
CA ASP A 139 7.13 -5.93 -18.72
C ASP A 139 7.85 -6.15 -17.36
N TYR A 140 7.09 -6.51 -16.33
CA TYR A 140 7.61 -6.84 -15.01
C TYR A 140 7.93 -8.35 -14.90
N HIS A 141 9.23 -8.66 -14.82
CA HIS A 141 9.75 -10.03 -14.78
C HIS A 141 10.59 -10.28 -13.53
N PRO A 142 9.97 -10.58 -12.38
CA PRO A 142 10.74 -10.99 -11.21
C PRO A 142 11.39 -12.35 -11.49
N ASP A 143 12.70 -12.41 -11.63
CA ASP A 143 13.42 -13.68 -11.86
C ASP A 143 13.85 -14.36 -10.55
N ASP A 144 14.11 -15.65 -10.63
CA ASP A 144 14.83 -16.40 -9.63
C ASP A 144 16.34 -16.27 -9.86
N ARG A 145 17.15 -16.79 -8.94
CA ARG A 145 18.61 -16.65 -9.00
C ARG A 145 19.25 -17.43 -10.17
N GLN A 146 18.46 -18.16 -10.93
CA GLN A 146 18.85 -19.06 -12.02
C GLN A 146 18.33 -18.56 -13.38
N GLY A 147 17.56 -17.47 -13.40
CA GLY A 147 17.01 -16.83 -14.60
C GLY A 147 15.57 -17.26 -14.94
N ASP A 148 14.93 -18.08 -14.10
CA ASP A 148 13.54 -18.49 -14.27
C ASP A 148 12.59 -17.48 -13.64
N ARG A 149 11.48 -17.13 -14.31
CA ARG A 149 10.52 -16.16 -13.77
C ARG A 149 9.80 -16.70 -12.54
N ASN A 150 9.63 -15.85 -11.53
CA ASN A 150 8.83 -16.12 -10.34
C ASN A 150 7.33 -15.95 -10.61
N ASP A 151 6.78 -16.75 -11.51
CA ASP A 151 5.35 -16.73 -11.90
C ASP A 151 4.40 -16.84 -10.69
N MET A 152 3.28 -16.11 -10.74
CA MET A 152 2.26 -16.21 -9.70
C MET A 152 1.67 -17.64 -9.64
N ASN A 153 1.32 -18.06 -8.43
CA ASN A 153 0.61 -19.31 -8.18
C ASN A 153 -0.24 -19.18 -6.90
N THR A 154 -1.01 -20.22 -6.59
CA THR A 154 -1.90 -20.23 -5.41
C THR A 154 -1.19 -19.92 -4.08
N ASP A 155 0.05 -20.41 -3.88
CA ASP A 155 0.81 -20.15 -2.65
C ASP A 155 1.28 -18.69 -2.58
N LYS A 156 1.79 -18.16 -3.70
CA LYS A 156 2.19 -16.75 -3.83
C LYS A 156 0.98 -15.82 -3.68
N LEU A 157 -0.17 -16.17 -4.24
CA LEU A 157 -1.42 -15.42 -4.03
C LEU A 157 -1.84 -15.42 -2.56
N THR A 158 -1.70 -16.57 -1.87
CA THR A 158 -1.97 -16.65 -0.43
C THR A 158 -1.03 -15.76 0.38
N ASN A 159 0.27 -15.77 0.09
CA ASN A 159 1.27 -14.95 0.76
C ASN A 159 1.10 -13.45 0.46
N TRP A 160 0.83 -13.12 -0.80
CA TRP A 160 0.47 -11.78 -1.25
C TRP A 160 -0.75 -11.28 -0.48
N THR A 161 -1.84 -12.05 -0.46
CA THR A 161 -3.11 -11.65 0.20
C THR A 161 -2.91 -11.39 1.69
N ARG A 162 -2.14 -12.23 2.40
CA ARG A 162 -1.83 -12.03 3.83
C ARG A 162 -1.08 -10.72 4.06
N THR A 163 -0.15 -10.39 3.17
CA THR A 163 0.62 -9.15 3.23
C THR A 163 -0.23 -7.95 2.87
N ALA A 164 -1.03 -8.03 1.81
CA ALA A 164 -1.97 -6.98 1.40
C ALA A 164 -3.03 -6.69 2.48
N ASP A 165 -3.51 -7.71 3.19
CA ASP A 165 -4.44 -7.56 4.33
C ASP A 165 -3.76 -6.87 5.52
N LEU A 166 -2.50 -7.24 5.84
CA LEU A 166 -1.71 -6.52 6.84
C LEU A 166 -1.53 -5.04 6.45
N LEU A 167 -1.27 -4.76 5.18
CA LEU A 167 -1.10 -3.41 4.64
C LEU A 167 -2.41 -2.63 4.49
N GLY A 168 -3.56 -3.27 4.75
CA GLY A 168 -4.87 -2.63 4.68
C GLY A 168 -5.34 -2.36 3.25
N LEU A 169 -4.87 -3.12 2.26
CA LEU A 169 -5.28 -2.98 0.85
C LEU A 169 -6.47 -3.87 0.50
N VAL A 170 -6.54 -5.03 1.15
CA VAL A 170 -7.66 -5.99 1.05
C VAL A 170 -8.13 -6.34 2.46
N ARG A 171 -9.31 -6.94 2.56
CA ARG A 171 -9.87 -7.36 3.86
C ARG A 171 -10.47 -8.75 3.75
N GLN A 172 -10.16 -9.60 4.73
CA GLN A 172 -10.81 -10.91 4.84
C GLN A 172 -12.30 -10.76 5.16
N ILE A 173 -13.16 -11.38 4.35
CA ILE A 173 -14.61 -11.42 4.58
C ILE A 173 -14.99 -12.71 5.29
N ARG A 174 -14.56 -13.85 4.75
CA ARG A 174 -14.83 -15.17 5.33
C ARG A 174 -13.87 -16.21 4.77
N GLY A 175 -13.26 -17.02 5.65
CA GLY A 175 -12.46 -18.17 5.21
C GLY A 175 -11.30 -17.76 4.29
N THR A 176 -11.40 -18.06 3.00
CA THR A 176 -10.42 -17.67 1.98
C THR A 176 -10.90 -16.57 1.05
N ASP A 177 -12.08 -16.00 1.30
CA ASP A 177 -12.69 -14.93 0.50
C ASP A 177 -12.30 -13.56 1.08
N TYR A 178 -11.89 -12.68 0.18
CA TYR A 178 -11.39 -11.33 0.45
C TYR A 178 -12.15 -10.31 -0.39
N ALA A 179 -12.24 -9.09 0.13
CA ALA A 179 -12.69 -7.93 -0.61
C ALA A 179 -11.51 -6.99 -0.85
N THR A 180 -11.43 -6.43 -2.05
CA THR A 180 -10.50 -5.34 -2.37
C THR A 180 -11.08 -4.05 -1.80
N SER A 181 -10.65 -3.70 -0.60
CA SER A 181 -11.24 -2.63 0.19
C SER A 181 -10.14 -1.93 0.99
N PRO A 182 -9.45 -0.96 0.40
CA PRO A 182 -8.38 -0.24 1.07
C PRO A 182 -8.90 0.48 2.31
N ASP A 183 -8.15 0.41 3.40
CA ASP A 183 -8.47 1.08 4.66
C ASP A 183 -8.62 2.59 4.41
N PRO A 184 -9.80 3.18 4.63
CA PRO A 184 -10.00 4.61 4.42
C PRO A 184 -9.01 5.46 5.21
N TRP A 185 -8.59 5.03 6.40
CA TRP A 185 -7.65 5.80 7.22
C TRP A 185 -6.21 5.75 6.72
N LEU A 186 -5.86 4.71 5.96
CA LEU A 186 -4.61 4.68 5.20
C LEU A 186 -4.63 5.77 4.13
N LEU A 187 -5.69 5.84 3.33
CA LEU A 187 -5.86 6.88 2.29
C LEU A 187 -5.91 8.29 2.89
N HIS A 188 -6.59 8.47 4.01
CA HIS A 188 -6.60 9.76 4.71
C HIS A 188 -5.19 10.20 5.10
N SER A 189 -4.34 9.26 5.53
CA SER A 189 -2.97 9.57 5.94
C SER A 189 -2.10 9.93 4.74
N THR A 190 -2.28 9.27 3.59
CA THR A 190 -1.62 9.67 2.35
C THR A 190 -2.12 11.03 1.85
N MET A 191 -3.41 11.35 1.96
CA MET A 191 -3.94 12.68 1.64
C MET A 191 -3.31 13.78 2.51
N ARG A 192 -3.17 13.55 3.82
CA ARG A 192 -2.51 14.50 4.74
C ARG A 192 -1.05 14.74 4.37
N LEU A 193 -0.33 13.68 4.01
CA LEU A 193 1.08 13.77 3.60
C LEU A 193 1.22 14.52 2.28
N ALA A 194 0.45 14.15 1.25
CA ALA A 194 0.41 14.84 -0.03
C ALA A 194 0.10 16.32 0.13
N THR A 195 -0.92 16.65 0.92
CA THR A 195 -1.31 18.02 1.21
C THR A 195 -0.17 18.79 1.87
N LYS A 196 0.52 18.19 2.84
CA LYS A 196 1.66 18.83 3.52
C LYS A 196 2.84 19.09 2.57
N GLU A 197 3.07 18.21 1.61
CA GLU A 197 4.22 18.29 0.68
C GLU A 197 3.95 19.19 -0.52
N LEU A 198 2.72 19.17 -1.04
CA LEU A 198 2.36 19.83 -2.30
C LEU A 198 1.62 21.14 -2.12
N SER A 199 0.96 21.37 -0.98
CA SER A 199 0.28 22.65 -0.77
C SER A 199 1.32 23.76 -0.58
N ASP A 200 1.31 24.77 -1.45
CA ASP A 200 1.89 26.07 -1.18
C ASP A 200 0.79 26.94 -0.55
N PRO A 201 0.74 27.10 0.79
CA PRO A 201 -0.37 27.76 1.42
C PRO A 201 -0.43 29.22 0.99
N ALA A 202 -1.46 29.57 0.21
CA ALA A 202 -1.76 30.96 -0.09
C ALA A 202 -2.01 31.73 1.23
N PRO A 203 -1.55 33.00 1.36
CA PRO A 203 -1.78 33.80 2.56
C PRO A 203 -3.28 33.94 2.85
N GLY A 204 -3.79 33.22 3.86
CA GLY A 204 -5.20 33.24 4.28
C GLY A 204 -5.92 31.89 4.28
N ASP A 205 -5.33 30.83 3.74
CA ASP A 205 -5.94 29.49 3.60
C ASP A 205 -5.37 28.45 4.61
N SER A 206 -5.01 28.91 5.81
CA SER A 206 -4.22 28.12 6.78
C SER A 206 -4.98 27.03 7.54
N ASP A 207 -6.31 27.10 7.57
CA ASP A 207 -7.10 26.26 8.49
C ASP A 207 -7.49 24.91 7.87
N HIS A 208 -7.57 24.83 6.54
CA HIS A 208 -7.94 23.61 5.81
C HIS A 208 -7.19 23.51 4.48
N PRO A 209 -5.94 22.99 4.48
CA PRO A 209 -5.17 22.90 3.26
C PRO A 209 -5.81 21.92 2.26
N ARG A 210 -5.65 22.24 0.98
CA ARG A 210 -6.33 21.57 -0.14
C ARG A 210 -5.31 21.05 -1.14
N ILE A 211 -5.65 19.95 -1.77
CA ILE A 211 -4.88 19.38 -2.88
C ILE A 211 -5.84 19.01 -4.01
N GLU A 212 -5.46 19.27 -5.26
CA GLU A 212 -6.25 18.82 -6.40
C GLU A 212 -6.27 17.28 -6.43
N ILE A 213 -7.42 16.68 -6.74
CA ILE A 213 -7.56 15.22 -6.73
C ILE A 213 -6.59 14.57 -7.74
N ARG A 214 -6.36 15.21 -8.90
CA ARG A 214 -5.42 14.73 -9.90
C ARG A 214 -3.97 14.71 -9.38
N GLU A 215 -3.52 15.82 -8.79
CA GLU A 215 -2.19 15.93 -8.18
C GLU A 215 -1.99 14.91 -7.06
N TYR A 216 -3.04 14.67 -6.25
CA TYR A 216 -3.00 13.63 -5.23
C TYR A 216 -2.75 12.22 -5.81
N PHE A 217 -3.41 11.86 -6.91
CA PHE A 217 -3.21 10.55 -7.55
C PHE A 217 -1.84 10.44 -8.24
N GLU A 218 -1.34 11.52 -8.83
CA GLU A 218 0.03 11.57 -9.38
C GLU A 218 1.06 11.36 -8.27
N TRP A 219 0.94 12.09 -7.15
CA TRP A 219 1.79 11.92 -5.98
C TRP A 219 1.65 10.53 -5.33
N MET A 220 0.44 9.98 -5.25
CA MET A 220 0.20 8.64 -4.70
C MET A 220 0.95 7.57 -5.50
N ARG A 221 0.93 7.68 -6.84
CA ARG A 221 1.63 6.77 -7.75
C ARG A 221 3.14 6.76 -7.50
N GLU A 222 3.72 7.92 -7.19
CA GLU A 222 5.16 8.06 -6.97
C GLU A 222 5.60 7.63 -5.57
N ASN A 223 4.71 7.71 -4.57
CA ASN A 223 5.11 7.61 -3.17
C ASN A 223 4.50 6.44 -2.40
N TYR A 224 3.41 5.81 -2.89
CA TYR A 224 2.70 4.76 -2.15
C TYR A 224 2.07 3.66 -3.03
N LEU A 225 1.03 3.99 -3.79
CA LEU A 225 0.22 3.02 -4.54
C LEU A 225 0.18 3.43 -6.01
N ARG A 226 0.50 2.49 -6.90
CA ARG A 226 0.48 2.71 -8.35
C ARG A 226 -0.96 2.71 -8.87
N ILE A 227 -1.72 3.75 -8.54
CA ILE A 227 -3.12 3.88 -8.94
C ILE A 227 -3.32 5.26 -9.54
N GLY A 228 -4.08 5.33 -10.63
CA GLY A 228 -4.53 6.57 -11.23
C GLY A 228 -6.03 6.79 -11.10
N LEU A 229 -6.48 7.94 -11.61
CA LEU A 229 -7.87 8.12 -12.00
C LEU A 229 -8.20 7.17 -13.17
N THR A 230 -9.47 6.84 -13.31
CA THR A 230 -9.99 6.09 -14.47
C THR A 230 -9.91 6.93 -15.75
N ASP A 231 -10.08 6.31 -16.91
CA ASP A 231 -9.98 6.98 -18.23
C ASP A 231 -10.95 8.15 -18.40
N ASP A 232 -12.11 8.11 -17.73
CA ASP A 232 -13.11 9.18 -17.68
C ASP A 232 -12.78 10.27 -16.64
N GLY A 233 -11.64 10.16 -15.96
CA GLY A 233 -11.17 11.12 -14.96
C GLY A 233 -11.78 10.97 -13.57
N SER A 234 -12.45 9.83 -13.28
CA SER A 234 -13.09 9.56 -12.00
C SER A 234 -12.17 8.83 -11.02
N VAL A 235 -12.51 8.86 -9.72
CA VAL A 235 -11.86 8.01 -8.71
C VAL A 235 -12.27 6.55 -8.95
N PRO A 236 -11.32 5.58 -9.01
CA PRO A 236 -11.65 4.17 -9.18
C PRO A 236 -12.65 3.67 -8.13
N GLU A 237 -13.59 2.81 -8.52
CA GLU A 237 -14.69 2.36 -7.65
C GLU A 237 -14.21 1.77 -6.31
N ILE A 238 -13.12 1.00 -6.35
CA ILE A 238 -12.48 0.42 -5.16
C ILE A 238 -12.09 1.49 -4.13
N LEU A 239 -11.65 2.67 -4.60
CA LEU A 239 -11.26 3.80 -3.75
C LEU A 239 -12.42 4.76 -3.45
N ALA A 240 -13.42 4.85 -4.35
CA ALA A 240 -14.56 5.74 -4.20
C ALA A 240 -15.33 5.49 -2.90
N ARG A 241 -15.42 4.23 -2.45
CA ARG A 241 -16.04 3.86 -1.16
C ARG A 241 -15.27 4.42 0.04
N SER A 242 -13.94 4.43 -0.03
CA SER A 242 -13.11 4.98 1.03
C SER A 242 -13.20 6.51 1.06
N PHE A 243 -13.27 7.16 -0.10
CA PHE A 243 -13.54 8.61 -0.19
C PHE A 243 -14.92 8.97 0.38
N GLU A 244 -15.97 8.21 0.04
CA GLU A 244 -17.32 8.39 0.59
C GLU A 244 -17.33 8.25 2.12
N PHE A 245 -16.66 7.22 2.65
CA PHE A 245 -16.55 6.97 4.08
C PHE A 245 -15.86 8.12 4.81
N LEU A 246 -14.71 8.59 4.29
CA LEU A 246 -13.97 9.70 4.89
C LEU A 246 -14.77 11.00 4.86
N SER A 247 -15.48 11.25 3.75
CA SER A 247 -16.32 12.42 3.57
C SER A 247 -17.49 12.43 4.57
N ARG A 248 -18.16 11.27 4.75
CA ARG A 248 -19.20 11.10 5.77
C ARG A 248 -18.70 11.21 7.20
N SER A 249 -17.47 10.78 7.44
CA SER A 249 -16.79 10.88 8.73
C SER A 249 -16.25 12.29 9.01
N ASN A 250 -16.44 13.23 8.08
CA ASN A 250 -15.92 14.60 8.14
C ASN A 250 -14.39 14.67 8.27
N ALA A 251 -13.68 13.63 7.84
CA ALA A 251 -12.21 13.60 7.75
C ALA A 251 -11.72 14.31 6.48
N ILE A 252 -12.54 14.35 5.44
CA ILE A 252 -12.29 15.13 4.23
C ILE A 252 -13.57 15.85 3.77
N ARG A 253 -13.41 16.83 2.89
CA ARG A 253 -14.46 17.30 1.98
C ARG A 253 -13.94 17.30 0.55
N LEU A 254 -14.85 17.11 -0.39
CA LEU A 254 -14.56 17.22 -1.81
C LEU A 254 -15.13 18.55 -2.28
N VAL A 255 -14.27 19.47 -2.67
CA VAL A 255 -14.63 20.87 -2.94
C VAL A 255 -14.23 21.28 -4.34
N GLU A 256 -14.92 22.28 -4.87
CA GLU A 256 -14.52 22.97 -6.09
C GLU A 256 -13.46 24.02 -5.74
N ALA A 257 -12.26 23.89 -6.31
CA ALA A 257 -11.19 24.88 -6.20
C ALA A 257 -10.42 24.99 -7.52
N GLY A 258 -10.09 26.22 -7.93
CA GLY A 258 -9.43 26.46 -9.21
C GLY A 258 -10.30 26.13 -10.42
N ASP A 259 -9.66 26.00 -11.59
CA ASP A 259 -10.32 25.81 -12.89
C ASP A 259 -10.27 24.34 -13.38
N ALA A 260 -9.84 23.41 -12.53
CA ALA A 260 -9.74 21.99 -12.87
C ALA A 260 -11.14 21.37 -13.10
N GLY A 261 -11.23 20.43 -14.05
CA GLY A 261 -12.47 19.71 -14.32
C GLY A 261 -12.95 18.88 -13.12
N ALA A 262 -14.26 18.72 -12.99
CA ALA A 262 -14.87 17.95 -11.91
C ALA A 262 -14.41 16.48 -11.91
N VAL A 263 -14.17 15.93 -10.72
CA VAL A 263 -13.78 14.54 -10.50
C VAL A 263 -14.89 13.81 -9.77
N GLY A 264 -15.42 12.76 -10.40
CA GLY A 264 -16.51 11.96 -9.86
C GLY A 264 -16.07 10.87 -8.88
N LEU A 265 -16.99 10.48 -7.99
CA LEU A 265 -16.91 9.22 -7.26
C LEU A 265 -17.86 8.21 -7.90
N SER A 266 -17.32 7.20 -8.58
CA SER A 266 -18.11 6.19 -9.28
C SER A 266 -18.80 5.22 -8.32
N ASN A 267 -20.05 4.85 -8.64
CA ASN A 267 -20.83 3.80 -7.96
C ASN A 267 -20.99 3.96 -6.43
N VAL A 268 -20.94 5.19 -5.92
CA VAL A 268 -21.24 5.53 -4.53
C VAL A 268 -22.25 6.68 -4.45
N PRO A 269 -23.07 6.76 -3.38
CA PRO A 269 -23.93 7.92 -3.17
C PRO A 269 -23.11 9.21 -3.06
N THR A 270 -23.53 10.27 -3.75
CA THR A 270 -22.87 11.58 -3.65
C THR A 270 -22.87 12.05 -2.19
N PRO A 271 -21.70 12.27 -1.56
CA PRO A 271 -21.64 12.75 -0.19
C PRO A 271 -22.27 14.13 -0.08
N ARG A 272 -22.97 14.42 1.04
CA ARG A 272 -23.53 15.77 1.29
C ARG A 272 -22.48 16.88 1.37
N THR A 273 -21.25 16.47 1.64
CA THR A 273 -20.04 17.27 1.81
C THR A 273 -19.24 17.44 0.52
N MET A 274 -19.74 16.91 -0.61
CA MET A 274 -19.14 17.03 -1.94
C MET A 274 -19.84 18.13 -2.74
N ASP A 275 -19.06 19.08 -3.25
CA ASP A 275 -19.54 20.10 -4.18
C ASP A 275 -19.88 19.48 -5.56
N GLN A 276 -20.78 20.10 -6.32
CA GLN A 276 -21.25 19.55 -7.61
C GLN A 276 -20.13 19.42 -8.65
N ALA A 277 -19.16 20.35 -8.63
CA ALA A 277 -18.00 20.35 -9.51
C ALA A 277 -16.69 20.10 -8.71
N ALA A 278 -16.76 19.26 -7.69
CA ALA A 278 -15.60 18.98 -6.84
C ALA A 278 -14.41 18.45 -7.66
N ASN A 279 -13.24 19.05 -7.45
CA ASN A 279 -11.98 18.71 -8.10
C ASN A 279 -10.81 18.63 -7.11
N SER A 280 -11.04 18.99 -5.85
CA SER A 280 -10.02 19.11 -4.80
C SER A 280 -10.45 18.42 -3.50
N ILE A 281 -9.47 17.98 -2.71
CA ILE A 281 -9.65 17.36 -1.40
C ILE A 281 -9.27 18.39 -0.34
N GLU A 282 -10.22 18.74 0.52
CA GLU A 282 -9.97 19.50 1.75
C GLU A 282 -9.81 18.50 2.91
N VAL A 283 -8.61 18.45 3.51
CA VAL A 283 -8.30 17.50 4.59
C VAL A 283 -8.54 18.14 5.97
N ARG A 284 -9.15 17.39 6.91
CA ARG A 284 -9.66 17.91 8.18
C ARG A 284 -9.08 17.22 9.42
#